data_AF-A0A6A0GWQ8-F1
#
_entry.id   AF-A0A6A0GWQ8-F1
#
_cell.length_a   1.000
_cell.length_b   1.000
_cell.length_c   1.000
_cell.angle_alpha   90.00
_cell.angle_beta   90.00
_cell.angle_gamma   90.00
#
_symmetry.space_group_name_H-M   'P 1'
#
loop_
_entity.id
_entity.type
_entity.pdbx_description
1 polymer ?
#
loop_
_entity_poly.entity_id
_entity_poly.type
_entity_poly.pdbx_seq_one_letter_code
_entity_poly.pdbx_strand_id
1 'polypeptide(L)'
;MDELEQDVTSVRDVRARYGRDGDGSNVQLRYLWPSQQEMNLMKEYEKVFNPLSLPDTIAKAKHDKQEAIKFTVERQKALRENMKSLEKWKKAVRDKIRDNEEAARIAREKQARLIEEVRLMYGARIDPHDEKFQEILAQKEEEEKKTQKALKKQQKQQKLVEQMKKIAEQAKQKADEENQKNTPLPPTDQTSTNVV
;
A
#
# COMPACT_ATOMS: atom_id res chain seq x y z
N MET A 1 10.47 -66.03 48.39
CA MET A 1 9.84 -64.90 49.08
C MET A 1 8.71 -65.48 49.90
N ASP A 2 8.87 -65.51 51.23
CA ASP A 2 7.76 -65.82 52.13
C ASP A 2 6.62 -64.82 51.87
N GLU A 3 5.36 -65.27 51.98
CA GLU A 3 4.17 -64.46 51.68
C GLU A 3 4.16 -63.11 52.44
N LEU A 4 4.78 -63.08 53.62
CA LEU A 4 4.94 -61.89 54.47
C LEU A 4 5.87 -60.82 53.89
N GLU A 5 6.88 -61.18 53.08
CA GLU A 5 7.78 -60.20 52.44
C GLU A 5 7.14 -59.56 51.19
N GLN A 6 6.14 -60.20 50.61
CA GLN A 6 5.45 -59.70 49.42
C GLN A 6 4.57 -58.49 49.76
N ASP A 7 3.94 -58.49 50.94
CA ASP A 7 3.01 -57.44 51.38
C ASP A 7 3.68 -56.11 51.77
N VAL A 8 4.98 -56.12 52.09
CA VAL A 8 5.72 -54.93 52.58
C VAL A 8 6.48 -54.23 51.45
N THR A 9 6.66 -54.86 50.29
CA THR A 9 7.52 -54.33 49.22
C THR A 9 6.75 -53.53 48.18
N SER A 10 7.29 -52.38 47.77
CA SER A 10 6.68 -51.56 46.70
C SER A 10 6.71 -52.30 45.37
N VAL A 11 5.65 -52.16 44.57
CA VAL A 11 5.56 -52.68 43.19
C VAL A 11 6.75 -52.21 42.34
N ARG A 12 7.24 -50.99 42.58
CA ARG A 12 8.44 -50.45 41.92
C ARG A 12 9.69 -51.28 42.22
N ASP A 13 9.88 -51.68 43.48
CA ASP A 13 11.06 -52.42 43.93
C ASP A 13 11.01 -53.89 43.48
N VAL A 14 9.81 -54.45 43.36
CA VAL A 14 9.57 -55.78 42.77
C VAL A 14 9.95 -55.79 41.29
N ARG A 15 9.47 -54.81 40.52
CA ARG A 15 9.83 -54.63 39.10
C ARG A 15 11.34 -54.38 38.93
N ALA A 16 11.95 -53.58 39.81
CA ALA A 16 13.38 -53.29 39.77
C ALA A 16 14.26 -54.49 40.14
N ARG A 17 13.81 -55.38 41.03
CA ARG A 17 14.50 -56.65 41.34
C ARG A 17 14.47 -57.61 40.17
N TYR A 18 13.29 -57.82 39.57
CA TYR A 18 13.18 -58.63 38.35
C TYR A 18 14.02 -58.08 37.20
N GLY A 19 14.09 -56.75 37.04
CA GLY A 19 14.98 -56.12 36.04
C GLY A 19 16.47 -56.33 36.28
N ARG A 20 16.91 -56.60 37.52
CA ARG A 20 18.32 -56.86 37.87
C ARG A 20 18.68 -58.34 37.78
N ASP A 21 17.87 -59.19 38.41
CA ASP A 21 18.22 -60.59 38.64
C ASP A 21 17.41 -61.56 37.73
N GLY A 22 16.47 -61.04 36.93
CA GLY A 22 15.66 -61.81 35.99
C GLY A 22 14.85 -62.90 36.68
N ASP A 23 14.82 -64.09 36.07
CA ASP A 23 14.09 -65.26 36.56
C ASP A 23 14.64 -65.77 37.92
N GLY A 24 15.92 -65.48 38.22
CA GLY A 24 16.54 -65.81 39.50
C GLY A 24 15.95 -65.06 40.70
N SER A 25 15.16 -64.00 40.46
CA SER A 25 14.47 -63.23 41.50
C SER A 25 13.22 -63.91 42.05
N ASN A 26 12.71 -64.98 41.41
CA ASN A 26 11.46 -65.66 41.76
C ASN A 26 10.25 -64.71 41.92
N VAL A 27 10.26 -63.57 41.23
CA VAL A 27 9.16 -62.60 41.20
C VAL A 27 8.06 -63.11 40.27
N GLN A 28 6.81 -63.08 40.73
CA GLN A 28 5.68 -63.43 39.86
C GLN A 28 5.53 -62.39 38.73
N LEU A 29 5.55 -62.88 37.48
CA LEU A 29 5.43 -62.07 36.26
C LEU A 29 4.17 -61.17 36.23
N ARG A 30 3.12 -61.56 36.95
CA ARG A 30 1.86 -60.80 37.06
C ARG A 30 2.07 -59.38 37.59
N TYR A 31 3.01 -59.17 38.52
CA TYR A 31 3.26 -57.85 39.12
C TYR A 31 4.07 -56.91 38.20
N LEU A 32 4.64 -57.44 37.12
CA LEU A 32 5.39 -56.63 36.15
C LEU A 32 4.47 -55.82 35.26
N TRP A 33 3.28 -56.33 34.99
CA TRP A 33 2.28 -55.64 34.21
C TRP A 33 1.51 -54.62 35.06
N PRO A 34 1.04 -53.52 34.44
CA PRO A 34 0.19 -52.58 35.15
C PRO A 34 -1.09 -53.25 35.66
N SER A 35 -1.57 -52.79 36.82
CA SER A 35 -2.90 -53.19 37.29
C SER A 35 -4.00 -52.60 36.39
N GLN A 36 -5.22 -53.12 36.50
CA GLN A 36 -6.35 -52.57 35.73
C GLN A 36 -6.58 -51.07 36.03
N GLN A 37 -6.34 -50.65 37.27
CA GLN A 37 -6.45 -49.26 37.69
C GLN A 37 -5.34 -48.39 37.05
N GLU A 38 -4.09 -48.87 37.06
CA GLU A 38 -2.96 -48.20 36.40
C GLU A 38 -3.20 -48.10 34.88
N MET A 39 -3.72 -49.15 34.25
CA MET A 39 -4.04 -49.16 32.82
C MET A 39 -5.12 -48.14 32.47
N ASN A 40 -6.18 -48.04 33.28
CA ASN A 40 -7.24 -47.06 33.06
C ASN A 40 -6.70 -45.63 33.21
N LEU A 41 -5.87 -45.37 34.22
CA LEU A 41 -5.21 -44.09 34.42
C LEU A 41 -4.30 -43.73 33.24
N MET A 42 -3.51 -44.69 32.72
CA MET A 42 -2.68 -44.48 31.54
C MET A 42 -3.50 -44.11 30.30
N LYS A 43 -4.65 -44.77 30.09
CA LYS A 43 -5.58 -44.45 28.99
C LYS A 43 -6.21 -43.07 29.13
N GLU A 44 -6.59 -42.68 30.34
CA GLU A 44 -7.13 -41.34 30.63
C GLU A 44 -6.07 -40.27 30.38
N TYR A 45 -4.85 -40.50 30.85
CA TYR A 45 -3.71 -39.63 30.59
C TYR A 45 -3.49 -39.48 29.08
N GLU A 46 -3.41 -40.58 28.33
CA GLU A 46 -3.22 -40.52 26.88
C GLU A 46 -4.33 -39.72 26.18
N LYS A 47 -5.60 -39.91 26.57
CA LYS A 47 -6.73 -39.16 26.01
C LYS A 47 -6.67 -37.66 26.33
N VAL A 48 -6.24 -37.29 27.52
CA VAL A 48 -6.16 -35.88 27.95
C VAL A 48 -4.98 -35.18 27.29
N PHE A 49 -3.81 -35.82 27.26
CA PHE A 49 -2.59 -35.22 26.73
C PHE A 49 -2.51 -35.30 25.20
N ASN A 50 -2.98 -36.39 24.61
CA ASN A 50 -2.98 -36.66 23.18
C ASN A 50 -4.42 -36.89 22.67
N PRO A 51 -5.26 -35.85 22.62
CA PRO A 51 -6.66 -35.99 22.24
C PRO A 51 -6.86 -36.33 20.75
N LEU A 52 -5.90 -35.97 19.90
CA LEU A 52 -5.99 -36.21 18.46
C LEU A 52 -5.37 -37.56 18.08
N SER A 53 -6.04 -38.26 17.17
CA SER A 53 -5.45 -39.43 16.55
C SER A 53 -4.32 -39.02 15.60
N LEU A 54 -3.43 -39.96 15.27
CA LEU A 54 -2.36 -39.76 14.29
C LEU A 54 -2.87 -39.23 12.93
N PRO A 55 -3.93 -39.80 12.29
CA PRO A 55 -4.49 -39.25 11.05
C PRO A 55 -4.98 -37.80 11.20
N ASP A 56 -5.62 -37.47 12.32
CA ASP A 56 -6.12 -36.11 12.57
C ASP A 56 -4.97 -35.12 12.73
N THR A 57 -3.90 -35.52 13.41
CA THR A 57 -2.68 -34.73 13.57
C THR A 57 -2.02 -34.46 12.21
N ILE A 58 -1.98 -35.46 11.33
CA ILE A 58 -1.47 -35.32 9.96
C ILE A 58 -2.38 -34.38 9.14
N ALA A 59 -3.70 -34.51 9.28
CA ALA A 59 -4.66 -33.65 8.59
C ALA A 59 -4.51 -32.18 9.02
N LYS A 60 -4.38 -31.93 10.33
CA LYS A 60 -4.10 -30.60 10.88
C LYS A 60 -2.79 -30.02 10.35
N ALA A 61 -1.70 -30.79 10.39
CA ALA A 61 -0.41 -30.33 9.87
C ALA A 61 -0.45 -30.00 8.37
N LYS A 62 -1.21 -30.76 7.58
CA LYS A 62 -1.45 -30.45 6.16
C LYS A 62 -2.24 -29.16 5.98
N HIS A 63 -3.28 -28.96 6.77
CA HIS A 63 -4.11 -27.75 6.76
C HIS A 63 -3.27 -26.51 7.10
N ASP A 64 -2.56 -26.54 8.23
CA ASP A 64 -1.71 -25.43 8.69
C ASP A 64 -0.66 -25.06 7.63
N LYS A 65 -0.07 -26.07 6.97
CA LYS A 65 0.87 -25.85 5.86
C LYS A 65 0.21 -25.19 4.66
N GLN A 66 -1.00 -25.60 4.31
CA GLN A 66 -1.75 -24.97 3.20
C GLN A 66 -2.08 -23.52 3.51
N GLU A 67 -2.50 -23.21 4.74
CA GLU A 67 -2.77 -21.83 5.17
C GLU A 67 -1.52 -20.96 5.12
N ALA A 68 -0.39 -21.46 5.63
CA ALA A 68 0.88 -20.74 5.57
C ALA A 68 1.33 -20.46 4.11
N ILE A 69 1.11 -21.42 3.21
CA ILE A 69 1.38 -21.24 1.77
C ILE A 69 0.44 -20.19 1.19
N LYS A 70 -0.86 -20.27 1.44
CA LYS A 70 -1.85 -19.28 0.96
C LYS A 70 -1.49 -17.87 1.41
N PHE A 71 -1.22 -17.69 2.69
CA PHE A 71 -0.78 -16.40 3.25
C PHE A 71 0.46 -15.86 2.55
N THR A 72 1.47 -16.72 2.33
CA THR A 72 2.71 -16.32 1.66
C THR A 72 2.44 -15.90 0.21
N VAL A 73 1.61 -16.65 -0.51
CA VAL A 73 1.25 -16.35 -1.91
C VAL A 73 0.47 -15.04 -2.01
N GLU A 74 -0.50 -14.80 -1.12
CA GLU A 74 -1.27 -13.56 -1.07
C GLU A 74 -0.38 -12.35 -0.80
N ARG A 75 0.53 -12.47 0.18
CA ARG A 75 1.52 -11.43 0.49
C ARG A 75 2.42 -11.14 -0.72
N GLN A 76 2.90 -12.17 -1.40
CA GLN A 76 3.74 -12.01 -2.61
C GLN A 76 2.95 -11.38 -3.76
N LYS A 77 1.67 -11.71 -3.92
CA LYS A 77 0.80 -11.10 -4.93
C LYS A 77 0.61 -9.60 -4.66
N ALA A 78 0.32 -9.23 -3.42
CA ALA A 78 0.20 -7.82 -3.02
C ALA A 78 1.51 -7.05 -3.25
N LEU A 79 2.65 -7.63 -2.88
CA LEU A 79 3.96 -7.05 -3.14
C LEU A 79 4.21 -6.83 -4.65
N ARG A 80 3.84 -7.81 -5.48
CA ARG A 80 3.99 -7.72 -6.94
C ARG A 80 3.16 -6.58 -7.53
N GLU A 81 1.93 -6.38 -7.07
CA GLU A 81 1.11 -5.24 -7.50
C GLU A 81 1.74 -3.90 -7.08
N ASN A 82 2.21 -3.79 -5.84
CA ASN A 82 2.90 -2.58 -5.37
C ASN A 82 4.18 -2.29 -6.18
N MET A 83 4.91 -3.33 -6.56
CA MET A 83 6.12 -3.20 -7.39
C MET A 83 5.83 -2.65 -8.78
N LYS A 84 4.67 -2.96 -9.39
CA LYS A 84 4.27 -2.37 -10.67
C LYS A 84 4.12 -0.84 -10.59
N SER A 85 3.60 -0.33 -9.47
CA SER A 85 3.46 1.11 -9.22
C SER A 85 4.73 1.82 -8.74
N LEU A 86 5.80 1.07 -8.44
CA LEU A 86 7.01 1.60 -7.82
C LEU A 86 7.70 2.67 -8.66
N GLU A 87 7.90 2.41 -9.95
CA GLU A 87 8.59 3.35 -10.84
C GLU A 87 7.82 4.65 -11.02
N LYS A 88 6.47 4.57 -11.05
CA LYS A 88 5.60 5.76 -11.04
C LYS A 88 5.79 6.58 -9.77
N TRP A 89 5.84 5.93 -8.60
CA TRP A 89 6.04 6.62 -7.33
C TRP A 89 7.44 7.23 -7.20
N LYS A 90 8.49 6.52 -7.60
CA LYS A 90 9.86 7.06 -7.65
C LYS A 90 9.92 8.30 -8.52
N LYS A 91 9.32 8.25 -9.71
CA LYS A 91 9.26 9.41 -10.61
C LYS A 91 8.51 10.58 -9.95
N ALA A 92 7.34 10.33 -9.39
CA ALA A 92 6.55 11.37 -8.72
C ALA A 92 7.30 12.02 -7.54
N VAL A 93 8.10 11.27 -6.80
CA VAL A 93 8.94 11.83 -5.73
C VAL A 93 10.07 12.68 -6.29
N ARG A 94 10.79 12.21 -7.32
CA ARG A 94 11.85 13.00 -7.97
C ARG A 94 11.31 14.28 -8.58
N ASP A 95 10.16 14.20 -9.25
CA ASP A 95 9.49 15.38 -9.84
C ASP A 95 9.13 16.39 -8.74
N LYS A 96 8.56 15.95 -7.62
CA LYS A 96 8.27 16.84 -6.47
C LYS A 96 9.52 17.48 -5.87
N ILE A 97 10.62 16.74 -5.76
CA ILE A 97 11.89 17.29 -5.27
C ILE A 97 12.38 18.37 -6.21
N ARG A 98 12.42 18.10 -7.52
CA ARG A 98 12.83 19.09 -8.54
C ARG A 98 11.94 20.34 -8.51
N ASP A 99 10.63 20.16 -8.48
CA ASP A 99 9.68 21.28 -8.47
C ASP A 99 9.84 22.15 -7.22
N ASN A 100 10.10 21.53 -6.05
CA ASN A 100 10.38 22.24 -4.81
C ASN A 100 11.73 22.97 -4.85
N GLU A 101 12.79 22.36 -5.42
CA GLU A 101 14.09 22.98 -5.58
C GLU A 101 14.04 24.19 -6.53
N GLU A 102 13.31 24.06 -7.65
CA GLU A 102 13.08 25.14 -8.61
C GLU A 102 12.26 26.27 -7.97
N ALA A 103 11.20 25.94 -7.23
CA ALA A 103 10.41 26.92 -6.50
C ALA A 103 11.24 27.66 -5.45
N ALA A 104 12.09 26.95 -4.70
CA ALA A 104 13.00 27.54 -3.71
C ALA A 104 14.09 28.39 -4.38
N ARG A 105 14.59 28.01 -5.55
CA ARG A 105 15.54 28.83 -6.32
C ARG A 105 14.88 30.12 -6.82
N ILE A 106 13.70 30.02 -7.42
CA ILE A 106 12.94 31.19 -7.90
C ILE A 106 12.56 32.12 -6.73
N ALA A 107 12.17 31.57 -5.58
CA ALA A 107 11.88 32.36 -4.38
C ALA A 107 13.13 33.12 -3.90
N ARG A 108 14.29 32.44 -3.84
CA ARG A 108 15.57 33.09 -3.49
C ARG A 108 15.96 34.18 -4.48
N GLU A 109 15.82 33.92 -5.79
CA GLU A 109 16.12 34.91 -6.84
C GLU A 109 15.18 36.13 -6.74
N LYS A 110 13.89 35.93 -6.46
CA LYS A 110 12.94 37.03 -6.25
C LYS A 110 13.31 37.84 -5.01
N GLN A 111 13.57 37.18 -3.89
CA GLN A 111 13.98 37.85 -2.66
C GLN A 111 15.28 38.65 -2.87
N ALA A 112 16.27 38.09 -3.57
CA ALA A 112 17.50 38.80 -3.89
C ALA A 112 17.23 40.06 -4.73
N ARG A 113 16.39 39.99 -5.76
CA ARG A 113 16.00 41.15 -6.58
C ARG A 113 15.29 42.22 -5.75
N LEU A 114 14.32 41.84 -4.92
CA LEU A 114 13.61 42.79 -4.06
C LEU A 114 14.57 43.47 -3.07
N ILE A 115 15.51 42.71 -2.48
CA ILE A 115 16.52 43.25 -1.57
C ILE A 115 17.44 44.23 -2.30
N GLU A 116 17.89 43.91 -3.52
CA GLU A 116 18.72 44.79 -4.33
C GLU A 116 18.01 46.09 -4.72
N GLU A 117 16.75 46.01 -5.16
CA GLU A 117 15.95 47.20 -5.50
C GLU A 117 15.74 48.12 -4.30
N VAL A 118 15.40 47.56 -3.13
CA VAL A 118 15.28 48.35 -1.89
C VAL A 118 16.64 48.94 -1.49
N ARG A 119 17.74 48.18 -1.64
CA ARG A 119 19.10 48.66 -1.34
C ARG A 119 19.52 49.83 -2.26
N LEU A 120 19.13 49.80 -3.53
CA LEU A 120 19.38 50.89 -4.50
C LEU A 120 18.60 52.16 -4.14
N MET A 121 17.36 52.02 -3.69
CA MET A 121 16.48 53.16 -3.39
C MET A 121 16.81 53.86 -2.06
N TYR A 122 17.25 53.11 -1.04
CA TYR A 122 17.44 53.66 0.31
C TYR A 122 18.90 53.75 0.77
N GLY A 123 19.84 53.21 -0.01
CA GLY A 123 21.27 53.39 0.22
C GLY A 123 21.90 52.40 1.21
N ALA A 124 23.24 52.29 1.16
CA ALA A 124 24.04 51.20 1.71
C ALA A 124 24.10 51.06 3.25
N ARG A 125 23.31 51.81 4.03
CA ARG A 125 23.34 51.78 5.51
C ARG A 125 22.11 51.15 6.18
N ILE A 126 21.24 50.49 5.43
CA ILE A 126 20.07 49.81 6.00
C ILE A 126 20.32 48.32 5.93
N ASP A 127 20.39 47.67 7.10
CA ASP A 127 20.56 46.23 7.19
C ASP A 127 19.25 45.50 6.85
N PRO A 128 19.31 44.32 6.19
CA PRO A 128 18.11 43.55 5.81
C PRO A 128 17.23 43.10 6.98
N HIS A 129 17.74 43.18 8.21
CA HIS A 129 17.05 42.77 9.43
C HIS A 129 16.37 43.95 10.17
N ASP A 130 16.51 45.18 9.67
CA ASP A 130 15.96 46.38 10.30
C ASP A 130 14.44 46.48 10.11
N GLU A 131 13.72 46.99 11.11
CA GLU A 131 12.24 46.99 11.14
C GLU A 131 11.65 47.81 9.98
N LYS A 132 12.30 48.94 9.64
CA LYS A 132 11.91 49.79 8.51
C LYS A 132 12.09 49.10 7.15
N PHE A 133 13.08 48.21 7.03
CA PHE A 133 13.31 47.44 5.82
C PHE A 133 12.20 46.42 5.61
N GLN A 134 11.75 45.77 6.68
CA GLN A 134 10.66 44.80 6.64
C GLN A 134 9.31 45.44 6.30
N GLU A 135 9.01 46.63 6.84
CA GLU A 135 7.79 47.37 6.49
C GLU A 135 7.75 47.75 5.00
N ILE A 136 8.87 48.19 4.45
CA ILE A 136 8.96 48.61 3.03
C ILE A 136 8.95 47.40 2.09
N LEU A 137 9.64 46.30 2.47
CA LEU A 137 9.58 45.04 1.74
C LEU A 137 8.13 44.52 1.69
N ALA A 138 7.42 44.56 2.81
CA ALA A 138 6.02 44.14 2.90
C ALA A 138 5.09 45.00 2.01
N GLN A 139 5.30 46.33 1.97
CA GLN A 139 4.54 47.22 1.07
C GLN A 139 4.77 46.87 -0.40
N LYS A 140 6.02 46.58 -0.79
CA LYS A 140 6.36 46.19 -2.18
C LYS A 140 5.83 44.81 -2.56
N GLU A 141 5.93 43.84 -1.66
CA GLU A 141 5.33 42.53 -1.86
C GLU A 141 3.80 42.62 -2.01
N GLU A 142 3.13 43.52 -1.28
CA GLU A 142 1.71 43.76 -1.45
C GLU A 142 1.36 44.37 -2.81
N GLU A 143 2.14 45.34 -3.28
CA GLU A 143 1.96 45.95 -4.60
C GLU A 143 2.11 44.92 -5.72
N GLU A 144 3.18 44.11 -5.70
CA GLU A 144 3.38 43.02 -6.66
C GLU A 144 2.28 41.96 -6.57
N LYS A 145 1.81 41.64 -5.36
CA LYS A 145 0.73 40.68 -5.16
C LYS A 145 -0.60 41.22 -5.72
N LYS A 146 -0.85 42.53 -5.60
CA LYS A 146 -2.03 43.20 -6.18
C LYS A 146 -1.98 43.18 -7.71
N THR A 147 -0.84 43.51 -8.31
CA THR A 147 -0.66 43.47 -9.78
C THR A 147 -0.75 42.05 -10.33
N GLN A 148 -0.13 41.06 -9.69
CA GLN A 148 -0.23 39.65 -10.08
C GLN A 148 -1.67 39.12 -9.98
N LYS A 149 -2.43 39.53 -8.96
CA LYS A 149 -3.86 39.17 -8.84
C LYS A 149 -4.70 39.82 -9.94
N ALA A 150 -4.42 41.08 -10.30
CA ALA A 150 -5.11 41.77 -11.39
C ALA A 150 -4.83 41.11 -12.74
N LEU A 151 -3.57 40.79 -13.03
CA LEU A 151 -3.17 40.06 -14.24
C LEU A 151 -3.80 38.66 -14.31
N LYS A 152 -3.85 37.92 -13.19
CA LYS A 152 -4.54 36.62 -13.14
C LYS A 152 -6.04 36.75 -13.40
N LYS A 153 -6.70 37.81 -12.93
CA LYS A 153 -8.12 38.07 -13.22
C LYS A 153 -8.33 38.36 -14.71
N GLN A 154 -7.48 39.19 -15.31
CA GLN A 154 -7.54 39.49 -16.75
C GLN A 154 -7.29 38.25 -17.62
N GLN A 155 -6.30 37.43 -17.29
CA GLN A 155 -6.04 36.17 -18.01
C GLN A 155 -7.20 35.18 -17.90
N LYS A 156 -7.87 35.10 -16.74
CA LYS A 156 -9.10 34.29 -16.59
C LYS A 156 -10.24 34.81 -17.46
N GLN A 157 -10.43 36.13 -17.52
CA GLN A 157 -11.43 36.77 -18.37
C GLN A 157 -11.14 36.52 -19.86
N GLN A 158 -9.87 36.62 -20.29
CA GLN A 158 -9.45 36.32 -21.66
C GLN A 158 -9.70 34.86 -22.03
N LYS A 159 -9.35 33.90 -21.17
CA LYS A 159 -9.63 32.46 -21.40
C LYS A 159 -11.12 32.18 -21.50
N LEU A 160 -11.96 32.82 -20.69
CA LEU A 160 -13.41 32.69 -20.76
C LEU A 160 -13.94 33.23 -22.10
N VAL A 161 -13.47 34.40 -22.53
CA VAL A 161 -13.85 34.99 -23.82
C VAL A 161 -13.41 34.12 -25.00
N GLU A 162 -12.21 33.52 -24.94
CA GLU A 162 -11.74 32.56 -25.95
C GLU A 162 -12.59 31.29 -25.99
N GLN A 163 -12.99 30.76 -24.83
CA GLN A 163 -13.92 29.62 -24.77
C GLN A 163 -15.29 29.98 -25.35
N MET A 164 -15.82 31.17 -25.04
CA MET A 164 -17.09 31.66 -25.60
C MET A 164 -17.02 31.88 -27.11
N LYS A 165 -15.89 32.39 -27.63
CA LYS A 165 -15.66 32.54 -29.08
C LYS A 165 -15.59 31.19 -29.78
N LYS A 166 -14.88 30.20 -29.22
CA LYS A 166 -14.83 28.83 -29.77
C LYS A 166 -16.21 28.16 -29.78
N ILE A 167 -17.01 28.37 -28.73
CA ILE A 167 -18.39 27.86 -28.68
C ILE A 167 -19.27 28.55 -29.73
N ALA A 168 -19.13 29.87 -29.91
CA ALA A 168 -19.86 30.63 -30.93
C ALA A 168 -19.46 30.24 -32.37
N GLU A 169 -18.18 29.96 -32.62
CA GLU A 169 -17.69 29.44 -33.90
C GLU A 169 -18.20 28.02 -34.17
N GLN A 170 -18.22 27.15 -33.16
CA GLN A 170 -18.81 25.82 -33.27
C GLN A 170 -20.33 25.86 -33.48
N ALA A 171 -21.03 26.85 -32.90
CA ALA A 171 -22.45 27.06 -33.13
C ALA A 171 -22.74 27.61 -34.54
N LYS A 172 -21.89 28.48 -35.09
CA LYS A 172 -21.99 28.95 -36.48
C LYS A 172 -21.72 27.84 -37.49
N GLN A 173 -20.68 27.04 -37.28
CA GLN A 173 -20.38 25.87 -38.12
C GLN A 173 -21.54 24.86 -38.14
N LYS A 174 -22.18 24.62 -36.99
CA LYS A 174 -23.38 23.79 -36.92
C LYS A 174 -24.60 24.39 -37.63
N ALA A 175 -24.78 25.71 -37.58
CA ALA A 175 -25.86 26.40 -38.29
C ALA A 175 -25.64 26.43 -39.82
N ASP A 176 -24.38 26.56 -40.27
CA ASP A 176 -24.02 26.52 -41.69
C ASP A 176 -24.15 25.10 -42.28
N GLU A 177 -23.87 24.06 -41.48
CA GLU A 177 -24.12 22.65 -41.84
C GLU A 177 -25.61 22.29 -41.91
N GLU A 178 -26.47 22.95 -41.14
CA GLU A 178 -27.93 22.75 -41.17
C GLU A 178 -28.58 23.44 -42.37
N ASN A 179 -28.03 24.57 -42.83
CA ASN A 179 -28.54 25.31 -44.00
C ASN A 179 -28.16 24.65 -45.35
N GLN A 180 -27.06 23.90 -45.41
CA GLN A 180 -26.67 23.15 -46.64
C GLN A 180 -27.49 21.87 -46.88
N LYS A 181 -28.26 21.39 -45.89
CA LYS A 181 -29.12 20.20 -46.03
C LYS A 181 -30.52 20.50 -46.58
N ASN A 182 -30.89 21.77 -46.77
CA ASN A 182 -32.24 22.18 -47.17
C ASN A 182 -32.34 22.80 -48.58
N THR A 183 -31.44 22.43 -49.49
CA THR A 183 -31.55 22.76 -50.93
C THR A 183 -32.05 21.55 -51.73
N PRO A 184 -33.26 21.56 -52.33
CA PRO A 184 -33.82 20.39 -53.01
C PRO A 184 -33.12 20.03 -54.33
N LEU A 185 -32.74 18.76 -54.50
CA LEU A 185 -32.16 18.16 -55.71
C LEU A 185 -33.22 17.98 -56.82
N PRO A 186 -32.96 18.37 -58.08
CA PRO A 186 -33.72 17.92 -59.24
C PRO A 186 -33.26 16.53 -59.75
N PRO A 187 -34.13 15.79 -60.48
CA PRO A 187 -33.98 14.36 -60.76
C PRO A 187 -32.96 14.03 -61.87
N THR A 188 -32.38 12.84 -61.75
CA THR A 188 -31.43 12.21 -62.67
C THR A 188 -32.11 11.65 -63.93
N ASP A 189 -31.56 11.95 -65.10
CA ASP A 189 -31.82 11.22 -66.35
C ASP A 189 -30.53 10.64 -66.95
N GLN A 190 -30.65 9.42 -67.45
CA GLN A 190 -29.64 8.60 -68.12
C GLN A 190 -29.42 9.08 -69.56
N THR A 191 -28.22 8.88 -70.13
CA THR A 191 -27.96 8.07 -71.35
C THR A 191 -26.60 8.37 -72.04
N SER A 192 -25.94 7.28 -72.43
CA SER A 192 -25.22 7.02 -73.70
C SER A 192 -23.82 7.59 -74.02
N THR A 193 -22.85 6.65 -74.07
CA THR A 193 -22.04 6.25 -75.24
C THR A 193 -21.67 7.26 -76.34
N ASN A 194 -20.36 7.49 -76.54
CA ASN A 194 -19.56 7.12 -77.75
C ASN A 194 -18.13 7.70 -77.60
N VAL A 195 -17.07 6.88 -77.61
CA VAL A 195 -16.22 6.50 -78.78
C VAL A 195 -15.65 7.72 -79.53
N VAL A 196 -14.35 7.98 -79.36
CA VAL A 196 -13.24 7.68 -80.30
C VAL A 196 -11.95 7.60 -79.50
#